data_AF-A0A1I8NYQ9-F1
#
_entry.id   AF-A0A1I8NYQ9-F1
#
_cell.length_a   1.000
_cell.length_b   1.000
_cell.length_c   1.000
_cell.angle_alpha   90.00
_cell.angle_beta   90.00
_cell.angle_gamma   90.00
#
_symmetry.space_group_name_H-M   'P 1'
#
loop_
_entity.id
_entity.type
_entity.pdbx_description
1 polymer ?
#
loop_
_entity_poly.entity_id
_entity_poly.type
_entity_poly.pdbx_seq_one_letter_code
_entity_poly.pdbx_strand_id
1 'polypeptide(L)'
;MKNSALIIVTLVLLNQLYTNKVRADPIDSAEHIDSRLQHLIKRFDIMAKRFKEDYLPELQNLKSTFEKALTKDSLKDKILLLETYSDKLNLKFANYFHDELDKQFFNEDMQLTRWYVQEILPDLKGKFANEAKQFLEKIQKAYTEEDLDRKVELYNQAADVTSDEFWDYLNDTPEPEPVLNVHLKFFQDCLNYLLKERLVEPFEEQIRNIYEQVQNAIINQDYKDKLRVVEIFDDVSTTLGKFLNEKVIEYEIHKFGE
;
A
#
# COMPACT_ATOMS: atom_id res chain seq x y z
N MET A 1 16.10 -14.78 -12.09
CA MET A 1 16.15 -14.65 -10.62
C MET A 1 14.79 -14.17 -10.20
N LYS A 2 14.04 -15.01 -9.48
CA LYS A 2 12.65 -14.77 -9.11
C LYS A 2 12.66 -13.93 -7.84
N ASN A 3 12.10 -12.72 -7.91
CA ASN A 3 11.71 -11.95 -6.73
C ASN A 3 10.34 -12.50 -6.33
N SER A 4 10.33 -13.44 -5.40
CA SER A 4 9.12 -13.92 -4.75
C SER A 4 8.96 -13.13 -3.45
N ALA A 5 7.77 -12.55 -3.25
CA ALA A 5 7.27 -12.00 -2.00
C ALA A 5 8.16 -11.03 -1.20
N LEU A 6 7.89 -9.73 -1.34
CA LEU A 6 8.34 -8.70 -0.40
C LEU A 6 7.13 -7.90 0.05
N ILE A 7 6.21 -8.51 0.81
CA ILE A 7 4.98 -7.84 1.29
C ILE A 7 4.82 -7.89 2.83
N ILE A 8 5.74 -8.45 3.61
CA ILE A 8 5.73 -8.25 5.09
C ILE A 8 6.93 -7.42 5.56
N VAL A 9 6.88 -6.13 5.18
CA VAL A 9 7.37 -4.98 5.95
C VAL A 9 8.73 -5.19 6.65
N THR A 10 9.83 -4.87 5.97
CA THR A 10 10.89 -3.98 6.51
C THR A 10 11.92 -3.66 5.41
N LEU A 11 12.31 -2.39 5.28
CA LEU A 11 13.39 -1.80 4.43
C LEU A 11 13.04 -1.08 3.12
N VAL A 12 11.77 -0.92 2.74
CA VAL A 12 11.44 0.06 1.68
C VAL A 12 11.33 1.48 2.26
N LEU A 13 10.91 1.65 3.51
CA LEU A 13 10.79 2.97 4.16
C LEU A 13 12.13 3.68 4.44
N LEU A 14 13.24 2.95 4.70
CA LEU A 14 14.56 3.59 4.91
C LEU A 14 15.32 3.85 3.61
N ASN A 15 15.00 3.15 2.51
CA ASN A 15 15.63 3.40 1.20
C ASN A 15 14.80 4.35 0.32
N GLN A 16 13.48 4.42 0.48
CA GLN A 16 12.65 5.38 -0.27
C GLN A 16 12.82 6.83 0.22
N LEU A 17 13.23 7.04 1.48
CA LEU A 17 13.68 8.36 1.95
C LEU A 17 14.97 8.86 1.25
N TYR A 18 15.72 7.98 0.56
CA TYR A 18 16.92 8.36 -0.21
C TYR A 18 16.81 8.20 -1.73
N THR A 19 15.71 7.63 -2.25
CA THR A 19 15.51 7.53 -3.69
C THR A 19 14.08 7.92 -4.07
N ASN A 20 13.86 9.24 -4.13
CA ASN A 20 12.97 9.90 -5.09
C ASN A 20 13.41 9.65 -6.55
N LYS A 21 13.72 8.40 -6.88
CA LYS A 21 13.89 7.92 -8.25
C LYS A 21 12.85 6.85 -8.45
N VAL A 22 11.71 7.32 -8.93
CA VAL A 22 10.74 6.56 -9.72
C VAL A 22 11.52 5.54 -10.55
N ARG A 23 11.47 4.28 -10.12
CA ARG A 23 12.03 3.18 -10.90
C ARG A 23 11.11 3.05 -12.09
N ALA A 24 11.51 3.67 -13.21
CA ALA A 24 10.85 3.53 -14.49
C ALA A 24 11.10 2.08 -14.98
N ASP A 25 10.21 1.16 -14.60
CA ASP A 25 10.09 -0.09 -15.34
C ASP A 25 9.47 0.20 -16.71
N PRO A 26 9.92 -0.51 -17.77
CA PRO A 26 9.68 -0.09 -19.13
C PRO A 26 8.25 -0.41 -19.56
N ILE A 27 7.59 0.65 -20.04
CA ILE A 27 6.22 0.74 -20.59
C ILE A 27 5.16 1.02 -19.51
N ASP A 28 5.20 2.24 -18.98
CA ASP A 28 4.03 2.93 -18.42
C ASP A 28 2.91 2.93 -19.48
N SER A 29 1.99 1.98 -19.40
CA SER A 29 0.77 2.04 -20.19
C SER A 29 -0.04 3.26 -19.75
N ALA A 30 -0.86 3.81 -20.65
CA ALA A 30 -1.74 4.92 -20.29
C ALA A 30 -2.63 4.59 -19.07
N GLU A 31 -3.03 3.32 -18.94
CA GLU A 31 -3.79 2.81 -17.81
C GLU A 31 -3.01 2.89 -16.49
N HIS A 32 -1.73 2.52 -16.46
CA HIS A 32 -0.91 2.59 -15.25
C HIS A 32 -0.71 4.05 -14.79
N ILE A 33 -0.45 4.96 -15.73
CA ILE A 33 -0.35 6.39 -15.43
C ILE A 33 -1.69 6.95 -14.92
N ASP A 34 -2.81 6.52 -15.50
CA ASP A 34 -4.13 6.92 -15.06
C ASP A 34 -4.45 6.41 -13.65
N SER A 35 -4.08 5.18 -13.31
CA SER A 35 -4.18 4.67 -11.93
C SER A 35 -3.37 5.51 -10.95
N ARG A 36 -2.11 5.84 -11.27
CA ARG A 36 -1.27 6.70 -10.41
C ARG A 36 -1.88 8.08 -10.19
N LEU A 37 -2.43 8.70 -11.23
CA LEU A 37 -3.15 9.97 -11.12
C LEU A 37 -4.39 9.82 -10.22
N GLN A 38 -5.17 8.75 -10.38
CA GLN A 38 -6.34 8.45 -9.54
C GLN A 38 -5.96 8.23 -8.07
N HIS A 39 -4.87 7.52 -7.80
CA HIS A 39 -4.35 7.31 -6.45
C HIS A 39 -4.05 8.64 -5.77
N LEU A 40 -3.36 9.56 -6.45
CA LEU A 40 -3.08 10.90 -5.92
C LEU A 40 -4.34 11.73 -5.70
N ILE A 41 -5.31 11.68 -6.62
CA ILE A 41 -6.61 12.35 -6.43
C ILE A 41 -7.31 11.86 -5.17
N LYS A 42 -7.34 10.54 -4.94
CA LYS A 42 -7.92 9.95 -3.71
C LYS A 42 -7.17 10.41 -2.46
N ARG A 43 -5.84 10.45 -2.50
CA ARG A 43 -5.00 10.96 -1.41
C ARG A 43 -5.30 12.42 -1.09
N PHE A 44 -5.50 13.25 -2.11
CA PHE A 44 -5.89 14.66 -1.93
C PHE A 44 -7.25 14.79 -1.25
N ASP A 45 -8.22 13.95 -1.61
CA ASP A 45 -9.54 13.93 -0.97
C ASP A 45 -9.48 13.51 0.51
N ILE A 46 -8.59 12.58 0.86
CA ILE A 46 -8.37 12.18 2.25
C ILE A 46 -7.70 13.33 3.00
N MET A 47 -6.61 13.90 2.47
CA MET A 47 -5.89 15.01 3.11
C MET A 47 -6.80 16.21 3.35
N ALA A 48 -7.68 16.55 2.40
CA ALA A 48 -8.59 17.69 2.50
C ALA A 48 -9.48 17.69 3.77
N LYS A 49 -9.69 16.53 4.41
CA LYS A 49 -10.47 16.41 5.65
C LYS A 49 -9.77 17.01 6.88
N ARG A 50 -8.44 17.03 6.89
CA ARG A 50 -7.61 17.51 8.01
C ARG A 50 -6.59 18.59 7.60
N PHE A 51 -6.64 19.01 6.34
CA PHE A 51 -5.72 19.98 5.78
C PHE A 51 -5.97 21.37 6.36
N LYS A 52 -4.90 22.16 6.50
CA LYS A 52 -5.01 23.55 6.94
C LYS A 52 -5.91 24.35 6.00
N GLU A 53 -6.93 25.03 6.55
CA GLU A 53 -7.93 25.77 5.79
C GLU A 53 -7.33 26.76 4.79
N ASP A 54 -6.26 27.46 5.19
CA ASP A 54 -5.53 28.42 4.35
C ASP A 54 -4.98 27.81 3.04
N TYR A 55 -4.75 26.51 2.99
CA TYR A 55 -4.16 25.81 1.84
C TYR A 55 -5.15 24.90 1.11
N LEU A 56 -6.42 24.85 1.54
CA LEU A 56 -7.47 24.10 0.84
C LEU A 56 -7.68 24.55 -0.61
N PRO A 57 -7.67 25.86 -0.94
CA PRO A 57 -7.81 26.30 -2.33
C PRO A 57 -6.71 25.77 -3.25
N GLU A 58 -5.46 25.76 -2.77
CA GLU A 58 -4.30 25.23 -3.50
C GLU A 58 -4.40 23.71 -3.69
N LEU A 59 -4.81 22.97 -2.65
CA LEU A 59 -5.04 21.51 -2.75
C LEU A 59 -6.16 21.19 -3.75
N GLN A 60 -7.27 21.95 -3.72
CA GLN A 60 -8.37 21.78 -4.68
C GLN A 60 -7.95 22.12 -6.11
N ASN A 61 -7.11 23.14 -6.31
CA ASN A 61 -6.58 23.47 -7.62
C ASN A 61 -5.63 22.38 -8.14
N LEU A 62 -4.79 21.82 -7.26
CA LEU A 62 -3.93 20.69 -7.60
C LEU A 62 -4.76 19.46 -7.98
N LYS A 63 -5.78 19.13 -7.19
CA LYS A 63 -6.73 18.04 -7.51
C LYS A 63 -7.39 18.25 -8.86
N SER A 64 -7.90 19.45 -9.14
CA SER A 64 -8.52 19.77 -10.44
C SER A 64 -7.54 19.62 -11.60
N THR A 65 -6.26 19.94 -11.40
CA THR A 65 -5.21 19.72 -12.41
C THR A 65 -5.07 18.24 -12.75
N PHE A 66 -5.02 17.37 -11.73
CA PHE A 66 -4.93 15.92 -11.92
C PHE A 66 -6.20 15.33 -12.54
N GLU A 67 -7.39 15.76 -12.12
CA GLU A 67 -8.67 15.33 -12.71
C GLU A 67 -8.78 15.71 -14.20
N LYS A 68 -8.29 16.90 -14.57
CA LYS A 68 -8.22 17.32 -15.98
C LYS A 68 -7.27 16.44 -16.78
N ALA A 69 -6.11 16.11 -16.22
CA ALA A 69 -5.12 15.27 -16.87
C ALA A 69 -5.68 13.90 -17.25
N LEU A 70 -6.49 13.28 -16.39
CA LEU A 70 -7.17 12.01 -16.68
C LEU A 70 -8.02 12.05 -17.96
N THR A 71 -8.64 13.19 -18.27
CA THR A 71 -9.65 13.28 -19.34
C THR A 71 -9.12 13.81 -20.68
N LYS A 72 -8.02 14.57 -20.69
CA LYS A 72 -7.68 15.42 -21.85
C LYS A 72 -6.19 15.52 -22.20
N ASP A 73 -5.30 14.99 -21.38
CA ASP A 73 -3.86 15.15 -21.59
C ASP A 73 -3.25 13.93 -22.29
N SER A 74 -2.19 14.17 -23.08
CA SER A 74 -1.44 13.08 -23.70
C SER A 74 -0.69 12.27 -22.64
N LEU A 75 -0.34 11.01 -22.91
CA LEU A 75 0.46 10.19 -21.98
C LEU A 75 1.74 10.92 -21.52
N LYS A 76 2.40 11.64 -22.44
CA LYS A 76 3.59 12.44 -22.14
C LYS A 76 3.30 13.55 -21.12
N ASP A 77 2.17 14.22 -21.26
CA ASP A 77 1.78 15.32 -20.37
C ASP A 77 1.40 14.80 -18.98
N LYS A 78 0.73 13.64 -18.92
CA LYS A 78 0.42 12.96 -17.66
C LYS A 78 1.68 12.56 -16.89
N ILE A 79 2.67 11.98 -17.58
CA ILE A 79 3.98 11.64 -16.98
C ILE A 79 4.68 12.92 -16.49
N LEU A 80 4.73 13.96 -17.34
CA LEU A 80 5.35 15.24 -16.96
C LEU A 80 4.67 15.87 -15.74
N LEU A 81 3.34 15.76 -15.63
CA LEU A 81 2.61 16.24 -14.46
C LEU A 81 3.07 15.47 -13.20
N LEU A 82 3.09 14.14 -13.23
CA LEU A 82 3.53 13.30 -12.10
C LEU A 82 4.96 13.63 -11.67
N GLU A 83 5.85 13.94 -12.60
CA GLU A 83 7.26 14.23 -12.33
C GLU A 83 7.50 15.65 -11.81
N THR A 84 6.66 16.64 -12.17
CA THR A 84 6.98 18.07 -11.99
C THR A 84 5.92 18.88 -11.25
N TYR A 85 4.83 18.27 -10.77
CA TYR A 85 3.76 19.03 -10.12
C TYR A 85 4.27 19.77 -8.86
N SER A 86 5.15 19.14 -8.08
CA SER A 86 5.75 19.71 -6.86
C SER A 86 6.54 20.99 -7.15
N ASP A 87 7.27 21.03 -8.26
CA ASP A 87 8.14 22.16 -8.65
C ASP A 87 7.34 23.43 -8.97
N LYS A 88 6.05 23.27 -9.29
CA LYS A 88 5.14 24.35 -9.68
C LYS A 88 4.37 24.92 -8.48
N LEU A 89 4.52 24.33 -7.29
CA LEU A 89 3.84 24.76 -6.09
C LEU A 89 4.57 25.95 -5.42
N ASN A 90 3.82 26.82 -4.74
CA ASN A 90 4.42 27.82 -3.87
C ASN A 90 5.20 27.11 -2.76
N LEU A 91 6.44 27.52 -2.46
CA LEU A 91 7.30 26.87 -1.47
C LEU A 91 6.62 26.58 -0.11
N LYS A 92 5.82 27.51 0.42
CA LYS A 92 5.12 27.29 1.69
C LYS A 92 4.05 26.21 1.61
N PHE A 93 3.28 26.21 0.52
CA PHE A 93 2.29 25.18 0.24
C PHE A 93 2.96 23.84 -0.06
N ALA A 94 4.02 23.84 -0.87
CA ALA A 94 4.79 22.65 -1.24
C ALA A 94 5.32 21.92 0.00
N ASN A 95 5.99 22.64 0.90
CA ASN A 95 6.51 22.05 2.14
C ASN A 95 5.39 21.44 2.97
N TYR A 96 4.31 22.19 3.24
CA TYR A 96 3.19 21.68 4.02
C TYR A 96 2.48 20.50 3.35
N PHE A 97 2.28 20.56 2.04
CA PHE A 97 1.68 19.49 1.25
C PHE A 97 2.53 18.22 1.31
N HIS A 98 3.86 18.32 1.20
CA HIS A 98 4.75 17.17 1.30
C HIS A 98 4.75 16.58 2.71
N ASP A 99 4.79 17.41 3.76
CA ASP A 99 4.69 16.92 5.14
C ASP A 99 3.38 16.15 5.38
N GLU A 100 2.25 16.64 4.88
CA GLU A 100 0.94 15.98 5.02
C GLU A 100 0.82 14.71 4.17
N LEU A 101 1.42 14.71 2.98
CA LEU A 101 1.47 13.54 2.11
C LEU A 101 2.36 12.45 2.72
N ASP A 102 3.53 12.80 3.25
CA ASP A 102 4.45 11.90 3.93
C ASP A 102 3.79 11.31 5.20
N LYS A 103 3.09 12.13 6.00
CA LYS A 103 2.30 11.64 7.14
C LYS A 103 1.24 10.63 6.72
N GLN A 104 0.53 10.89 5.61
CA GLN A 104 -0.48 9.97 5.12
C GLN A 104 0.13 8.64 4.68
N PHE A 105 1.22 8.66 3.89
CA PHE A 105 1.94 7.44 3.49
C PHE A 105 2.42 6.66 4.72
N PHE A 106 3.02 7.35 5.68
CA PHE A 106 3.53 6.71 6.88
C PHE A 106 2.41 6.11 7.74
N ASN A 107 1.26 6.79 7.86
CA ASN A 107 0.08 6.26 8.55
C ASN A 107 -0.48 5.01 7.86
N GLU A 108 -0.55 5.01 6.54
CA GLU A 108 -1.01 3.89 5.73
C GLU A 108 -0.12 2.65 5.95
N ASP A 109 1.20 2.82 5.84
CA ASP A 109 2.18 1.76 6.07
C ASP A 109 2.10 1.21 7.49
N MET A 110 1.96 2.08 8.48
CA MET A 110 1.81 1.67 9.88
C MET A 110 0.53 0.89 10.12
N GLN A 111 -0.60 1.33 9.55
CA GLN A 111 -1.88 0.63 9.70
C GLN A 111 -1.88 -0.71 8.97
N LEU A 112 -1.30 -0.77 7.77
CA LEU A 112 -1.07 -2.03 7.05
C LEU A 112 -0.25 -3.00 7.89
N THR A 113 0.92 -2.56 8.38
CA THR A 113 1.80 -3.38 9.22
C THR A 113 1.08 -3.86 10.48
N ARG A 114 0.39 -2.95 11.18
CA ARG A 114 -0.38 -3.25 12.38
C ARG A 114 -1.47 -4.27 12.08
N TRP A 115 -2.20 -4.12 10.98
CA TRP A 115 -3.23 -5.06 10.56
C TRP A 115 -2.63 -6.44 10.29
N TYR A 116 -1.53 -6.53 9.55
CA TYR A 116 -0.82 -7.80 9.28
C TYR A 116 -0.39 -8.52 10.57
N VAL A 117 0.27 -7.80 11.49
CA VAL A 117 0.72 -8.38 12.76
C VAL A 117 -0.48 -8.78 13.64
N GLN A 118 -1.57 -8.01 13.61
CA GLN A 118 -2.79 -8.34 14.33
C GLN A 118 -3.46 -9.61 13.79
N GLU A 119 -3.45 -9.80 12.47
CA GLU A 119 -4.05 -10.94 11.80
C GLU A 119 -3.24 -12.24 11.97
N ILE A 120 -1.90 -12.16 11.99
CA ILE A 120 -1.05 -13.35 12.21
C ILE A 120 -0.97 -13.76 13.69
N LEU A 121 -1.22 -12.83 14.62
CA LEU A 121 -1.05 -13.05 16.06
C LEU A 121 -1.70 -14.34 16.61
N PRO A 122 -2.92 -14.75 16.21
CA PRO A 122 -3.55 -15.97 16.70
C PRO A 122 -2.76 -17.26 16.38
N ASP A 123 -1.97 -17.24 15.32
CA ASP A 123 -1.18 -18.39 14.85
C ASP A 123 0.24 -18.40 15.42
N LEU A 124 0.71 -17.28 15.97
CA LEU A 124 2.00 -17.18 16.63
C LEU A 124 1.98 -17.84 18.02
N LYS A 125 3.13 -18.37 18.44
CA LYS A 125 3.29 -19.03 19.75
C LYS A 125 4.56 -18.55 20.46
N GLY A 126 4.55 -18.68 21.79
CA GLY A 126 5.72 -18.43 22.63
C GLY A 126 6.30 -17.02 22.45
N LYS A 127 7.60 -16.95 22.16
CA LYS A 127 8.36 -15.71 22.00
C LYS A 127 7.75 -14.79 20.92
N PHE A 128 7.43 -15.32 19.74
CA PHE A 128 6.86 -14.53 18.64
C PHE A 128 5.50 -13.92 18.97
N ALA A 129 4.63 -14.65 19.67
CA ALA A 129 3.34 -14.10 20.10
C ALA A 129 3.50 -12.94 21.10
N ASN A 130 4.52 -12.97 21.95
CA ASN A 130 4.81 -11.89 22.89
C ASN A 130 5.40 -10.67 22.18
N GLU A 131 6.33 -10.89 21.25
CA GLU A 131 6.93 -9.81 20.43
C GLU A 131 5.87 -9.11 19.58
N ALA A 132 5.01 -9.87 18.90
CA ALA A 132 3.89 -9.33 18.13
C ALA A 132 2.96 -8.46 18.98
N LYS A 133 2.63 -8.88 20.22
CA LYS A 133 1.81 -8.06 21.13
C LYS A 133 2.49 -6.74 21.52
N GLN A 134 3.77 -6.80 21.88
CA GLN A 134 4.52 -5.58 22.23
C GLN A 134 4.67 -4.64 21.05
N PHE A 135 4.91 -5.19 19.85
CA PHE A 135 4.95 -4.45 18.60
C PHE A 135 3.61 -3.75 18.34
N LEU A 136 2.49 -4.47 18.46
CA LEU A 136 1.14 -3.92 18.27
C LEU A 136 0.81 -2.77 19.25
N GLU A 137 1.25 -2.88 20.50
CA GLU A 137 1.07 -1.80 21.48
C GLU A 137 1.90 -0.55 21.10
N LYS A 138 3.14 -0.75 20.65
CA LYS A 138 4.05 0.35 20.29
C LYS A 138 3.69 1.02 18.96
N ILE A 139 3.32 0.25 17.95
CA ILE A 139 2.88 0.80 16.66
C ILE A 139 1.58 1.58 16.81
N GLN A 140 0.67 1.15 17.70
CA GLN A 140 -0.54 1.92 18.02
C GLN A 140 -0.21 3.28 18.64
N LYS A 141 0.76 3.32 19.57
CA LYS A 141 1.21 4.57 20.19
C LYS A 141 1.86 5.51 19.16
N ALA A 142 2.72 4.96 18.31
CA ALA A 142 3.32 5.73 17.23
C ALA A 142 2.24 6.30 16.28
N TYR A 143 1.24 5.50 15.92
CA TYR A 143 0.21 5.93 14.97
C TYR A 143 -0.63 7.10 15.51
N THR A 144 -0.87 7.17 16.83
CA THR A 144 -1.60 8.28 17.45
C THR A 144 -0.79 9.56 17.63
N GLU A 145 0.50 9.57 17.31
CA GLU A 145 1.34 10.78 17.34
C GLU A 145 1.02 11.68 16.13
N GLU A 146 0.95 13.00 16.34
CA GLU A 146 0.64 13.96 15.26
C GLU A 146 1.91 14.52 14.60
N ASP A 147 2.98 14.67 15.39
CA ASP A 147 4.27 15.15 14.91
C ASP A 147 5.00 14.06 14.10
N LEU A 148 5.39 14.36 12.86
CA LEU A 148 5.96 13.37 11.95
C LEU A 148 7.30 12.82 12.46
N ASP A 149 8.19 13.70 12.94
CA ASP A 149 9.51 13.29 13.44
C ASP A 149 9.37 12.36 14.65
N ARG A 150 8.49 12.72 15.59
CA ARG A 150 8.21 11.90 16.77
C ARG A 150 7.52 10.60 16.40
N LYS A 151 6.60 10.61 15.43
CA LYS A 151 5.90 9.44 14.91
C LYS A 151 6.91 8.43 14.33
N VAL A 152 7.85 8.90 13.52
CA VAL A 152 8.94 8.07 12.95
C VAL A 152 9.82 7.48 14.06
N GLU A 153 10.21 8.28 15.04
CA GLU A 153 11.00 7.80 16.18
C GLU A 153 10.28 6.68 16.96
N LEU A 154 8.98 6.88 17.25
CA LEU A 154 8.17 5.89 17.97
C LEU A 154 7.96 4.61 17.16
N TYR A 155 7.82 4.72 15.83
CA TYR A 155 7.71 3.56 14.95
C TYR A 155 9.01 2.74 14.94
N ASN A 156 10.18 3.41 14.85
CA ASN A 156 11.47 2.71 14.96
C ASN A 156 11.61 2.00 16.32
N GLN A 157 11.18 2.63 17.41
CA GLN A 157 11.14 1.99 18.74
C GLN A 157 10.13 0.84 18.84
N ALA A 158 9.17 0.74 17.92
CA ALA A 158 8.30 -0.43 17.79
C ALA A 158 9.05 -1.58 17.11
N ALA A 159 9.81 -1.32 16.06
CA ALA A 159 10.66 -2.34 15.43
C ALA A 159 11.76 -2.87 16.36
N ASP A 160 12.26 -2.05 17.30
CA ASP A 160 13.29 -2.48 18.26
C ASP A 160 12.82 -3.54 19.27
N VAL A 161 11.51 -3.77 19.45
CA VAL A 161 11.01 -4.83 20.37
C VAL A 161 10.84 -6.19 19.71
N THR A 162 11.00 -6.26 18.40
CA THR A 162 10.95 -7.50 17.63
C THR A 162 12.37 -8.01 17.38
N SER A 163 12.59 -9.29 17.60
CA SER A 163 13.89 -9.92 17.37
C SER A 163 14.15 -10.16 15.89
N ASP A 164 15.41 -10.23 15.49
CA ASP A 164 15.80 -10.60 14.13
C ASP A 164 15.16 -11.94 13.70
N GLU A 165 15.06 -12.92 14.60
CA GLU A 165 14.38 -14.20 14.35
C GLU A 165 12.90 -14.03 13.99
N PHE A 166 12.22 -13.04 14.57
CA PHE A 166 10.83 -12.76 14.24
C PHE A 166 10.72 -12.04 12.89
N TRP A 167 11.64 -11.12 12.59
CA TRP A 167 11.73 -10.49 11.27
C TRP A 167 12.02 -11.51 10.17
N ASP A 168 12.97 -12.41 10.41
CA ASP A 168 13.31 -13.51 9.51
C ASP A 168 12.10 -14.42 9.30
N TYR A 169 11.35 -14.75 10.36
CA TYR A 169 10.13 -15.54 10.23
C TYR A 169 9.08 -14.87 9.34
N LEU A 170 8.86 -13.56 9.50
CA LEU A 170 7.88 -12.82 8.69
C LEU A 170 8.29 -12.68 7.22
N ASN A 171 9.59 -12.72 6.93
CA ASN A 171 10.18 -12.50 5.61
C ASN A 171 10.81 -13.76 4.99
N ASP A 172 10.55 -14.94 5.57
CA ASP A 172 11.20 -16.16 5.12
C ASP A 172 10.79 -16.52 3.69
N THR A 173 11.67 -17.21 2.97
CA THR A 173 11.38 -17.68 1.61
C THR A 173 11.65 -19.20 1.51
N PRO A 174 10.61 -20.03 1.36
CA PRO A 174 9.23 -19.64 1.08
C PRO A 174 8.48 -19.25 2.38
N GLU A 175 7.49 -18.36 2.25
CA GLU A 175 6.80 -17.73 3.39
C GLU A 175 6.13 -18.77 4.30
N PRO A 176 6.11 -18.61 5.62
CA PRO A 176 5.44 -19.57 6.50
C PRO A 176 3.92 -19.53 6.31
N GLU A 177 3.24 -20.65 6.56
CA GLU A 177 1.80 -20.78 6.33
C GLU A 177 0.94 -19.68 7.00
N PRO A 178 1.20 -19.26 8.25
CA PRO A 178 0.45 -18.15 8.85
C PRO A 178 0.59 -16.83 8.07
N VAL A 179 1.76 -16.55 7.50
CA VAL A 179 1.98 -15.37 6.64
C VAL A 179 1.12 -15.46 5.37
N LEU A 180 1.16 -16.61 4.68
CA LEU A 180 0.34 -16.86 3.50
C LEU A 180 -1.16 -16.69 3.79
N ASN A 181 -1.63 -17.16 4.95
CA ASN A 181 -3.04 -17.00 5.35
C ASN A 181 -3.44 -15.54 5.49
N VAL A 182 -2.57 -14.68 6.02
CA VAL A 182 -2.83 -13.24 6.13
C VAL A 182 -2.85 -12.57 4.75
N HIS A 183 -1.91 -12.92 3.85
CA HIS A 183 -1.95 -12.45 2.46
C HIS A 183 -3.25 -12.83 1.75
N LEU A 184 -3.66 -14.10 1.86
CA LEU A 184 -4.91 -14.56 1.26
C LEU A 184 -6.13 -13.83 1.84
N LYS A 185 -6.15 -13.57 3.15
CA LYS A 185 -7.23 -12.78 3.78
C LYS A 185 -7.24 -11.34 3.25
N PHE A 186 -6.08 -10.72 3.11
CA PHE A 186 -5.95 -9.38 2.53
C PHE A 186 -6.49 -9.34 1.10
N PHE A 187 -6.08 -10.30 0.25
CA PHE A 187 -6.56 -10.40 -1.12
C PHE A 187 -8.05 -10.73 -1.20
N GLN A 188 -8.57 -11.56 -0.30
CA GLN A 188 -10.01 -11.81 -0.19
C GLN A 188 -10.77 -10.51 0.07
N ASP A 189 -10.33 -9.71 1.04
CA ASP A 189 -10.98 -8.45 1.37
C ASP A 189 -10.89 -7.46 0.18
N CYS A 190 -9.73 -7.38 -0.48
CA CYS A 190 -9.49 -6.55 -1.66
C CYS A 190 -10.43 -6.92 -2.82
N LEU A 191 -10.44 -8.19 -3.24
CA LEU A 191 -11.30 -8.66 -4.33
C LEU A 191 -12.78 -8.46 -4.02
N ASN A 192 -13.20 -8.69 -2.78
CA ASN A 192 -14.57 -8.44 -2.32
C ASN A 192 -14.93 -6.95 -2.43
N TYR A 193 -14.01 -6.05 -2.07
CA TYR A 193 -14.18 -4.61 -2.28
C TYR A 193 -14.35 -4.27 -3.77
N LEU A 194 -13.45 -4.76 -4.63
CA LEU A 194 -13.50 -4.48 -6.06
C LEU A 194 -14.81 -4.96 -6.69
N LEU A 195 -15.24 -6.18 -6.36
CA LEU A 195 -16.49 -6.76 -6.86
C LEU A 195 -17.73 -5.97 -6.41
N LYS A 196 -17.75 -5.48 -5.16
CA LYS A 196 -18.87 -4.68 -4.62
C LYS A 196 -18.94 -3.30 -5.26
N GLU A 197 -17.80 -2.63 -5.41
CA GLU A 197 -17.70 -1.29 -6.00
C GLU A 197 -17.71 -1.31 -7.54
N ARG A 198 -17.80 -2.50 -8.15
CA ARG A 198 -17.79 -2.70 -9.62
C ARG A 198 -16.53 -2.14 -10.29
N LEU A 199 -15.41 -2.23 -9.59
CA LEU A 199 -14.09 -1.75 -10.03
C LEU A 199 -13.29 -2.85 -10.76
N VAL A 200 -13.98 -3.78 -11.41
CA VAL A 200 -13.41 -5.04 -11.92
C VAL A 200 -13.35 -5.14 -13.44
N GLU A 201 -13.93 -4.19 -14.17
CA GLU A 201 -13.87 -4.15 -15.64
C GLU A 201 -12.44 -3.90 -16.15
N PRO A 202 -12.00 -4.55 -17.24
CA PRO A 202 -12.73 -5.53 -18.08
C PRO A 202 -12.61 -6.98 -17.59
N PHE A 203 -12.07 -7.20 -16.39
CA PHE A 203 -11.63 -8.51 -15.90
C PHE A 203 -12.63 -9.21 -14.96
N GLU A 204 -13.91 -8.84 -14.98
CA GLU A 204 -14.87 -9.31 -13.97
C GLU A 204 -14.88 -10.84 -13.79
N GLU A 205 -14.93 -11.59 -14.89
CA GLU A 205 -14.94 -13.06 -14.85
C GLU A 205 -13.64 -13.63 -14.25
N GLN A 206 -12.49 -13.10 -14.66
CA GLN A 206 -11.19 -13.50 -14.11
C GLN A 206 -11.09 -13.16 -12.62
N ILE A 207 -11.55 -11.98 -12.20
CA ILE A 207 -11.54 -11.55 -10.80
C ILE A 207 -12.44 -12.45 -9.95
N ARG A 208 -13.62 -12.86 -10.44
CA ARG A 208 -14.49 -13.82 -9.75
C ARG A 208 -13.82 -15.18 -9.57
N ASN A 209 -13.14 -15.67 -10.61
CA ASN A 209 -12.38 -16.93 -10.53
C ASN A 209 -11.22 -16.84 -9.53
N ILE A 210 -10.45 -15.74 -9.54
CA ILE A 210 -9.38 -15.53 -8.54
C ILE A 210 -9.97 -15.46 -7.13
N TYR A 211 -11.11 -14.79 -6.94
CA TYR A 211 -11.78 -14.75 -5.64
C TYR A 211 -12.17 -16.13 -5.12
N GLU A 212 -12.71 -17.00 -5.99
CA GLU A 212 -12.99 -18.41 -5.63
C GLU A 212 -11.71 -19.18 -5.30
N GLN A 213 -10.62 -18.96 -6.04
CA GLN A 213 -9.31 -19.57 -5.73
C GLN A 213 -8.77 -19.12 -4.38
N VAL A 214 -8.86 -17.84 -4.05
CA VAL A 214 -8.47 -17.30 -2.73
C VAL A 214 -9.33 -17.92 -1.62
N GLN A 215 -10.65 -17.99 -1.80
CA GLN A 215 -11.55 -18.61 -0.81
C GLN A 215 -11.19 -20.09 -0.57
N ASN A 216 -10.92 -20.84 -1.64
CA ASN A 216 -10.52 -22.24 -1.53
C ASN A 216 -9.16 -22.41 -0.85
N ALA A 217 -8.18 -21.57 -1.19
CA ALA A 217 -6.84 -21.58 -0.60
C ALA A 217 -6.84 -21.22 0.89
N ILE A 218 -7.75 -20.35 1.35
CA ILE A 218 -7.91 -20.05 2.79
C ILE A 218 -8.42 -21.30 3.53
N ILE A 219 -9.40 -22.00 2.97
CA ILE A 219 -10.06 -23.14 3.61
C ILE A 219 -9.19 -24.39 3.60
N ASN A 220 -8.46 -24.61 2.51
CA ASN A 220 -7.59 -25.77 2.38
C ASN A 220 -6.31 -25.60 3.22
N GLN A 221 -5.70 -26.73 3.59
CA GLN A 221 -4.41 -26.78 4.31
C GLN A 221 -3.24 -27.04 3.36
N ASP A 222 -3.43 -26.84 2.04
CA ASP A 222 -2.39 -27.09 1.05
C ASP A 222 -1.50 -25.86 0.87
N TYR A 223 -0.34 -25.91 1.50
CA TYR A 223 0.69 -24.87 1.39
C TYR A 223 1.03 -24.50 -0.06
N LYS A 224 1.11 -25.48 -0.97
CA LYS A 224 1.49 -25.20 -2.37
C LYS A 224 0.40 -24.45 -3.10
N ASP A 225 -0.86 -24.76 -2.78
CA ASP A 225 -1.99 -24.04 -3.37
C ASP A 225 -2.07 -22.61 -2.82
N LYS A 226 -1.88 -22.41 -1.51
CA LYS A 226 -1.79 -21.07 -0.91
C LYS A 226 -0.72 -20.21 -1.58
N LEU A 227 0.50 -20.73 -1.70
CA LEU A 227 1.61 -20.02 -2.34
C LEU A 227 1.28 -19.69 -3.80
N ARG A 228 0.78 -20.67 -4.58
CA ARG A 228 0.39 -20.46 -5.99
C ARG A 228 -0.66 -19.35 -6.14
N VAL A 229 -1.62 -19.26 -5.21
CA VAL A 229 -2.67 -18.23 -5.27
C VAL A 229 -2.12 -16.86 -4.90
N VAL A 230 -1.21 -16.76 -3.92
CA VAL A 230 -0.49 -15.52 -3.61
C VAL A 230 0.32 -15.04 -4.82
N GLU A 231 1.03 -15.95 -5.51
CA GLU A 231 1.84 -15.63 -6.70
C GLU A 231 1.04 -15.00 -7.86
N ILE A 232 -0.30 -15.15 -7.90
CA ILE A 232 -1.16 -14.48 -8.91
C ILE A 232 -1.07 -12.95 -8.79
N PHE A 233 -0.96 -12.43 -7.57
CA PHE A 233 -0.92 -10.99 -7.29
C PHE A 233 0.48 -10.40 -7.54
N ASP A 234 1.52 -11.23 -7.52
CA ASP A 234 2.90 -10.83 -7.82
C ASP A 234 3.20 -10.82 -9.33
N ASP A 235 2.38 -11.47 -10.16
CA ASP A 235 2.63 -11.62 -11.59
C ASP A 235 2.24 -10.37 -12.42
N VAL A 236 3.06 -9.32 -12.31
CA VAL A 236 2.91 -8.09 -13.11
C VAL A 236 3.31 -8.24 -14.59
N SER A 237 3.63 -9.46 -15.06
CA SER A 237 3.97 -9.69 -16.46
C SER A 237 2.73 -9.69 -17.38
N THR A 238 1.53 -9.87 -16.81
CA THR A 238 0.27 -9.92 -17.55
C THR A 238 -0.55 -8.63 -17.38
N THR A 239 -1.48 -8.34 -18.31
CA THR A 239 -2.39 -7.19 -18.18
C THR A 239 -3.27 -7.31 -16.93
N LEU A 240 -3.75 -8.52 -16.61
CA LEU A 240 -4.53 -8.77 -15.40
C LEU A 240 -3.72 -8.55 -14.13
N GLY A 241 -2.47 -9.02 -14.08
CA GLY A 241 -1.62 -8.84 -12.91
C GLY A 241 -1.22 -7.38 -12.70
N LYS A 242 -0.96 -6.62 -13.78
CA LYS A 242 -0.80 -5.15 -13.68
C LYS A 242 -2.06 -4.47 -13.13
N PHE A 243 -3.23 -4.88 -13.61
CA PHE A 243 -4.51 -4.39 -13.10
C PHE A 243 -4.68 -4.71 -11.60
N LEU A 244 -4.41 -5.95 -11.18
CA LEU A 244 -4.48 -6.36 -9.78
C LEU A 244 -3.51 -5.55 -8.91
N ASN A 245 -2.28 -5.32 -9.37
CA ASN A 245 -1.30 -4.51 -8.66
C ASN A 245 -1.82 -3.09 -8.40
N GLU A 246 -2.38 -2.43 -9.41
CA GLU A 246 -3.00 -1.11 -9.22
C GLU A 246 -4.18 -1.16 -8.24
N LYS A 247 -5.02 -2.19 -8.34
CA LYS A 247 -6.19 -2.33 -7.47
C LYS A 247 -5.85 -2.70 -6.03
N VAL A 248 -4.72 -3.37 -5.79
CA VAL A 248 -4.19 -3.59 -4.44
C VAL A 248 -3.81 -2.25 -3.81
N ILE A 249 -3.06 -1.40 -4.51
CA ILE A 249 -2.70 -0.05 -4.04
C ILE A 249 -3.97 0.78 -3.80
N GLU A 250 -4.93 0.73 -4.72
CA GLU A 250 -6.21 1.42 -4.58
C GLU A 250 -6.97 0.98 -3.32
N TYR A 251 -6.92 -0.32 -3.01
CA TYR A 251 -7.54 -0.90 -1.83
C TYR A 251 -6.81 -0.53 -0.54
N GLU A 252 -5.47 -0.47 -0.54
CA GLU A 252 -4.67 0.01 0.60
C GLU A 252 -5.06 1.44 0.96
N ILE A 253 -5.12 2.34 -0.04
CA ILE A 253 -5.59 3.73 0.16
C ILE A 253 -7.02 3.74 0.70
N HIS A 254 -7.90 2.86 0.22
CA HIS A 254 -9.27 2.79 0.71
C HIS A 254 -9.39 2.30 2.16
N LYS A 255 -8.61 1.27 2.53
CA LYS A 255 -8.71 0.59 3.83
C LYS A 255 -7.93 1.31 4.93
N PHE A 256 -6.77 1.88 4.58
CA PHE A 256 -5.79 2.41 5.52
C PHE A 256 -5.45 3.88 5.28
N GLY A 257 -5.94 4.50 4.20
CA GLY A 257 -5.68 5.89 3.89
C GLY A 257 -6.40 6.84 4.84
N GLU A 258 -5.61 7.63 5.58
CA GLU A 258 -6.09 8.61 6.55
C GLU A 258 -5.29 9.90 6.55
#